data_AF-A0A356FXY7-F1
#
_entry.id   AF-A0A356FXY7-F1
#
_cell.length_a   1.000
_cell.length_b   1.000
_cell.length_c   1.000
_cell.angle_alpha   90.00
_cell.angle_beta   90.00
_cell.angle_gamma   90.00
#
_symmetry.space_group_name_H-M   'P 1'
#
loop_
_entity.id
_entity.type
_entity.pdbx_description
1 polymer ?
#
loop_
_entity_poly.entity_id
_entity_poly.type
_entity_poly.pdbx_seq_one_letter_code
_entity_poly.pdbx_strand_id
1 'polypeptide(L)'
;PLRDGETVASMNEKIEKLHKPAYPAIPTAEGFCLCLRKSALDKFGALDEIYGKGFNEERDLSFRMASKGLRCVLIDDLYVFHKRHASFGSAERKKQLERNDKIFKERWGNLVKAEKDFTKHRNPIDELRRQIQPKYFKKGLFWSKSVLPDKTVWRVFGVKITKKHTGGGGFAV
;
A
#
# COMPACT_ATOMS: atom_id res chain seq x y z
N PRO A 1 9.58 -9.53 -7.59
CA PRO A 1 11.03 -9.29 -7.71
C PRO A 1 11.32 -8.87 -9.15
N LEU A 2 12.33 -8.04 -9.40
CA LEU A 2 12.90 -7.97 -10.74
C LEU A 2 13.58 -9.33 -10.98
N ARG A 3 13.27 -9.99 -12.10
CA ARG A 3 13.99 -11.20 -12.53
C ARG A 3 15.36 -10.85 -13.10
N ASP A 4 16.19 -11.86 -13.24
CA ASP A 4 17.38 -11.77 -14.08
C ASP A 4 16.97 -11.35 -15.50
N GLY A 5 17.55 -10.25 -15.97
CA GLY A 5 17.23 -9.62 -17.25
C GLY A 5 16.02 -8.66 -17.23
N GLU A 6 15.26 -8.55 -16.14
CA GLU A 6 14.22 -7.52 -16.00
C GLU A 6 14.78 -6.25 -15.36
N THR A 7 14.51 -5.12 -15.99
CA THR A 7 14.82 -3.78 -15.47
C THR A 7 13.56 -3.10 -14.95
N VAL A 8 13.72 -2.04 -14.14
CA VAL A 8 12.62 -1.16 -13.73
C VAL A 8 11.85 -0.65 -14.95
N ALA A 9 12.58 -0.22 -16.00
CA ALA A 9 11.98 0.26 -17.24
C ALA A 9 11.14 -0.84 -17.93
N SER A 10 11.67 -2.06 -18.03
CA SER A 10 10.92 -3.18 -18.64
C SER A 10 9.64 -3.52 -17.89
N MET A 11 9.58 -3.27 -16.57
CA MET A 11 8.37 -3.47 -15.78
C MET A 11 7.34 -2.37 -16.02
N ASN A 12 7.77 -1.10 -16.11
CA ASN A 12 6.89 0.00 -16.50
C ASN A 12 6.30 -0.24 -17.90
N GLU A 13 7.13 -0.59 -18.88
CA GLU A 13 6.64 -0.87 -20.25
C GLU A 13 5.60 -1.99 -20.29
N LYS A 14 5.74 -3.03 -19.46
CA LYS A 14 4.74 -4.11 -19.36
C LYS A 14 3.42 -3.61 -18.78
N ILE A 15 3.48 -2.78 -17.75
CA ILE A 15 2.29 -2.18 -17.15
C ILE A 15 1.59 -1.30 -18.18
N GLU A 16 2.32 -0.39 -18.84
CA GLU A 16 1.77 0.51 -19.86
C GLU A 16 1.10 -0.26 -21.02
N LYS A 17 1.67 -1.40 -21.44
CA LYS A 17 1.12 -2.22 -22.54
C LYS A 17 -0.07 -3.08 -22.13
N LEU A 18 -0.07 -3.61 -20.90
CA LEU A 18 -1.02 -4.67 -20.48
C LEU A 18 -2.13 -4.16 -19.56
N HIS A 19 -1.95 -3.01 -18.92
CA HIS A 19 -2.84 -2.52 -17.87
C HIS A 19 -3.41 -1.15 -18.22
N LYS A 20 -4.73 -1.00 -18.03
CA LYS A 20 -5.39 0.30 -18.10
C LYS A 20 -5.58 0.81 -16.67
N PRO A 21 -5.00 1.97 -16.29
CA PRO A 21 -5.07 2.46 -14.92
C PRO A 21 -6.51 2.70 -14.47
N ALA A 22 -6.83 2.19 -13.28
CA ALA A 22 -8.12 2.37 -12.61
C ALA A 22 -8.00 3.20 -11.33
N TYR A 23 -6.78 3.43 -10.84
CA TYR A 23 -6.50 4.16 -9.61
C TYR A 23 -7.37 3.71 -8.42
N PRO A 24 -7.32 2.42 -8.04
CA PRO A 24 -8.21 1.86 -7.04
C PRO A 24 -7.92 2.43 -5.64
N ALA A 25 -9.00 2.61 -4.86
CA ALA A 25 -8.88 3.01 -3.46
C ALA A 25 -8.33 1.86 -2.61
N ILE A 26 -7.48 2.20 -1.66
CA ILE A 26 -6.83 1.27 -0.73
C ILE A 26 -6.93 1.82 0.71
N PRO A 27 -6.90 0.96 1.74
CA PRO A 27 -7.04 1.41 3.13
C PRO A 27 -5.81 2.19 3.63
N THR A 28 -4.61 1.79 3.22
CA THR A 28 -3.33 2.41 3.63
C THR A 28 -2.34 2.45 2.48
N ALA A 29 -1.51 3.49 2.45
CA ALA A 29 -0.34 3.59 1.57
C ALA A 29 0.92 3.07 2.28
N GLU A 30 2.02 2.83 1.55
CA GLU A 30 3.34 2.60 2.16
C GLU A 30 4.20 3.84 2.13
N GLY A 31 5.00 4.04 3.17
CA GLY A 31 5.83 5.24 3.33
C GLY A 31 6.99 5.34 2.35
N PHE A 32 7.47 4.22 1.80
CA PHE A 32 8.60 4.22 0.86
C PHE A 32 8.32 5.01 -0.43
N CYS A 33 7.09 4.96 -0.93
CA CYS A 33 6.69 5.67 -2.14
C CYS A 33 5.28 6.24 -1.95
N LEU A 34 5.23 7.44 -1.37
CA LEU A 34 4.01 8.15 -1.01
C LEU A 34 4.05 9.56 -1.58
N CYS A 35 2.98 9.95 -2.27
CA CYS A 35 2.74 11.34 -2.66
C CYS A 35 1.53 11.90 -1.89
N LEU A 36 1.67 13.10 -1.35
CA LEU A 36 0.64 13.82 -0.59
C LEU A 36 0.40 15.19 -1.22
N ARG A 37 -0.86 15.58 -1.35
CA ARG A 37 -1.18 16.94 -1.79
C ARG A 37 -0.74 17.92 -0.70
N LYS A 38 -0.02 18.97 -1.08
CA LYS A 38 0.43 20.03 -0.16
C LYS A 38 -0.70 20.59 0.71
N SER A 39 -1.87 20.86 0.12
CA SER A 39 -3.04 21.35 0.87
C SER A 39 -3.57 20.38 1.94
N ALA A 40 -3.36 19.07 1.79
CA ALA A 40 -3.76 18.09 2.80
C ALA A 40 -2.71 17.99 3.91
N LEU A 41 -1.43 18.06 3.54
CA LEU A 41 -0.33 18.17 4.47
C LEU A 41 -0.51 19.41 5.38
N ASP A 42 -0.82 20.57 4.79
CA ASP A 42 -1.01 21.82 5.51
C ASP A 42 -2.23 21.77 6.45
N LYS A 43 -3.26 21.02 6.07
CA LYS A 43 -4.52 20.97 6.82
C LYS A 43 -4.55 19.89 7.91
N PHE A 44 -3.89 18.76 7.69
CA PHE A 44 -4.04 17.57 8.53
C PHE A 44 -2.70 17.07 9.11
N GLY A 45 -1.60 17.75 8.81
CA GLY A 45 -0.28 17.42 9.30
C GLY A 45 0.41 16.29 8.52
N ALA A 46 1.70 16.11 8.82
CA ALA A 46 2.58 15.12 8.22
C ALA A 46 2.46 13.75 8.90
N LEU A 47 3.48 12.91 8.72
CA LEU A 47 3.72 11.71 9.53
C LEU A 47 3.86 12.12 11.01
N ASP A 48 3.31 11.33 11.91
CA ASP A 48 3.37 11.63 13.34
C ASP A 48 4.72 11.19 13.91
N GLU A 49 5.45 12.13 14.52
CA GLU A 49 6.80 11.90 15.04
C GLU A 49 6.83 10.90 16.23
N ILE A 50 5.68 10.58 16.83
CA ILE A 50 5.57 9.56 17.89
C ILE A 50 6.15 8.20 17.48
N TYR A 51 6.09 7.89 16.18
CA TYR A 51 6.59 6.65 15.58
C TYR A 51 8.12 6.66 15.40
N GLY A 52 8.78 7.81 15.53
CA GLY A 52 10.23 7.92 15.47
C GLY A 52 10.81 7.45 14.14
N LYS A 53 11.59 6.35 14.16
CA LYS A 53 12.40 5.93 13.01
C LYS A 53 11.65 5.13 11.96
N GLY A 54 10.39 4.74 12.19
CA GLY A 54 9.53 4.13 11.18
C GLY A 54 8.64 3.03 11.71
N PHE A 55 7.88 2.39 10.81
CA PHE A 55 6.76 1.49 11.08
C PHE A 55 5.51 2.20 11.63
N ASN A 56 4.43 2.12 10.86
CA ASN A 56 3.06 2.56 11.13
C ASN A 56 2.77 4.07 11.00
N GLU A 57 3.77 4.92 10.81
CA GLU A 57 3.60 6.36 10.58
C GLU A 57 2.74 6.67 9.35
N GLU A 58 2.93 5.92 8.27
CA GLU A 58 2.24 6.04 6.99
C GLU A 58 0.82 5.47 7.06
N ARG A 59 0.65 4.38 7.82
CA ARG A 59 -0.64 3.73 8.05
C ARG A 59 -1.51 4.62 8.92
N ASP A 60 -0.92 5.21 9.96
CA ASP A 60 -1.59 6.19 10.83
C ASP A 60 -2.02 7.42 10.04
N LEU A 61 -1.13 7.98 9.21
CA LEU A 61 -1.47 9.07 8.31
C LEU A 61 -2.63 8.71 7.38
N SER A 62 -2.62 7.50 6.80
CA SER A 62 -3.69 7.03 5.91
C SER A 62 -5.05 6.99 6.63
N PHE A 63 -5.09 6.44 7.84
CA PHE A 63 -6.31 6.38 8.64
C PHE A 63 -6.77 7.76 9.15
N ARG A 64 -5.84 8.63 9.57
CA ARG A 64 -6.16 10.02 9.90
C ARG A 64 -6.79 10.73 8.72
N MET A 65 -6.19 10.64 7.54
CA MET A 65 -6.72 11.28 6.33
C MET A 65 -8.08 10.69 5.93
N ALA A 66 -8.24 9.36 6.02
CA ALA A 66 -9.51 8.68 5.76
C ALA A 66 -10.63 9.14 6.71
N SER A 67 -10.33 9.34 8.00
CA SER A 67 -11.29 9.88 8.97
C SER A 67 -11.78 11.29 8.63
N LYS A 68 -11.03 12.02 7.79
CA LYS A 68 -11.37 13.36 7.29
C LYS A 68 -11.99 13.34 5.89
N GLY A 69 -12.35 12.15 5.39
CA GLY A 69 -13.00 11.96 4.09
C GLY A 69 -12.06 11.94 2.88
N LEU A 70 -10.75 11.85 3.11
CA LEU A 70 -9.77 11.64 2.05
C LEU A 70 -9.64 10.15 1.75
N ARG A 71 -9.02 9.80 0.62
CA ARG A 71 -8.83 8.41 0.20
C ARG A 71 -7.39 8.19 -0.20
N CYS A 72 -6.82 7.08 0.23
CA CYS A 72 -5.59 6.55 -0.31
C CYS A 72 -5.89 5.83 -1.62
N VAL A 73 -5.05 6.05 -2.62
CA VAL A 73 -5.24 5.52 -3.97
C VAL A 73 -3.92 4.89 -4.44
N LEU A 74 -4.04 3.75 -5.11
CA LEU A 74 -2.93 3.09 -5.77
C LEU A 74 -2.69 3.75 -7.13
N ILE A 75 -1.44 4.08 -7.46
CA ILE A 75 -1.05 4.39 -8.84
C ILE A 75 -0.69 3.05 -9.48
N ASP A 76 -1.65 2.47 -10.21
CA ASP A 76 -1.56 1.12 -10.75
C ASP A 76 -0.89 1.04 -12.14
N ASP A 77 -0.48 2.18 -12.69
CA ASP A 77 0.27 2.35 -13.93
C ASP A 77 1.76 2.68 -13.74
N LEU A 78 2.28 2.66 -12.50
CA LEU A 78 3.68 2.95 -12.21
C LEU A 78 4.31 1.80 -11.39
N TYR A 79 5.53 1.44 -11.75
CA TYR A 79 6.36 0.48 -11.04
C TYR A 79 7.52 1.18 -10.32
N VAL A 80 7.65 0.90 -9.02
CA VAL A 80 8.79 1.35 -8.22
C VAL A 80 9.42 0.13 -7.56
N PHE A 81 10.72 -0.02 -7.76
CA PHE A 81 11.50 -1.07 -7.13
C PHE A 81 11.90 -0.69 -5.71
N HIS A 82 11.54 -1.52 -4.74
CA HIS A 82 11.93 -1.35 -3.34
C HIS A 82 12.69 -2.59 -2.85
N LYS A 83 13.96 -2.40 -2.47
CA LYS A 83 14.77 -3.41 -1.78
C LYS A 83 14.47 -3.38 -0.28
N ARG A 84 13.61 -4.29 0.18
CA ARG A 84 13.20 -4.39 1.60
C ARG A 84 14.39 -4.65 2.53
N HIS A 85 14.22 -4.26 3.79
CA HIS A 85 15.16 -4.51 4.90
C HIS A 85 16.57 -3.92 4.73
N ALA A 86 16.72 -2.94 3.84
CA ALA A 86 17.97 -2.21 3.70
C ALA A 86 18.22 -1.24 4.88
N SER A 87 17.16 -0.71 5.50
CA SER A 87 17.26 0.44 6.41
C SER A 87 17.59 0.09 7.87
N PHE A 88 17.13 -1.06 8.38
CA PHE A 88 17.29 -1.43 9.79
C PHE A 88 17.84 -2.85 9.95
N GLY A 89 18.80 -3.00 10.87
CA GLY A 89 19.19 -4.31 11.39
C GLY A 89 18.02 -5.02 12.09
N SER A 90 18.09 -6.36 12.17
CA SER A 90 17.00 -7.21 12.66
C SER A 90 16.51 -6.84 14.07
N ALA A 91 17.43 -6.54 14.99
CA ALA A 91 17.10 -6.21 16.37
C ALA A 91 16.37 -4.85 16.50
N GLU A 92 16.91 -3.80 15.87
CA GLU A 92 16.28 -2.47 15.89
C GLU A 92 14.92 -2.50 15.22
N ARG A 93 14.79 -3.19 14.08
CA ARG A 93 13.50 -3.41 13.42
C ARG A 93 12.47 -4.03 14.34
N LYS A 94 12.84 -5.09 15.08
CA LYS A 94 11.93 -5.77 16.01
C LYS A 94 11.45 -4.82 17.11
N LYS A 95 12.37 -4.08 17.73
CA LYS A 95 12.06 -3.10 18.78
C LYS A 95 11.10 -2.02 18.30
N GLN A 96 11.36 -1.44 17.12
CA GLN A 96 10.51 -0.39 16.56
C GLN A 96 9.12 -0.92 16.20
N LEU A 97 9.03 -2.10 15.57
CA LEU A 97 7.74 -2.75 15.28
C LEU A 97 6.93 -2.98 16.55
N GLU A 98 7.52 -3.54 17.61
CA GLU A 98 6.82 -3.84 18.86
C GLU A 98 6.30 -2.57 19.56
N ARG A 99 7.11 -1.51 19.61
CA ARG A 99 6.70 -0.21 20.16
C ARG A 99 5.57 0.39 19.33
N ASN A 100 5.76 0.50 18.03
CA ASN A 100 4.87 1.26 17.16
C ASN A 100 3.58 0.52 16.83
N ASP A 101 3.56 -0.81 16.90
CA ASP A 101 2.31 -1.59 16.83
C ASP A 101 1.41 -1.34 18.03
N LYS A 102 1.96 -1.09 19.23
CA LYS A 102 1.13 -0.74 20.41
C LYS A 102 0.43 0.59 20.19
N ILE A 103 1.19 1.64 19.85
CA ILE A 103 0.66 2.97 19.55
C ILE A 103 -0.40 2.90 18.44
N PHE A 104 -0.12 2.17 17.36
CA PHE A 104 -1.05 2.04 16.25
C PHE A 104 -2.34 1.31 16.64
N LYS A 105 -2.25 0.23 17.44
CA LYS A 105 -3.43 -0.50 17.92
C LYS A 105 -4.27 0.32 18.89
N GLU A 106 -3.64 1.10 19.77
CA GLU A 106 -4.34 2.02 20.67
C GLU A 106 -5.17 3.05 19.89
N ARG A 107 -4.63 3.59 18.79
CA ARG A 107 -5.34 4.55 17.94
C ARG A 107 -6.39 3.93 17.02
N TRP A 108 -6.09 2.78 16.43
CA TRP A 108 -6.79 2.28 15.25
C TRP A 108 -7.17 0.80 15.29
N GLY A 109 -7.12 0.15 16.46
CA GLY A 109 -7.32 -1.29 16.62
C GLY A 109 -8.56 -1.85 15.91
N ASN A 110 -9.66 -1.10 15.91
CA ASN A 110 -10.92 -1.48 15.25
C ASN A 110 -10.79 -1.57 13.71
N LEU A 111 -9.94 -0.75 13.09
CA LEU A 111 -9.79 -0.68 11.63
C LEU A 111 -8.79 -1.73 11.10
N VAL A 112 -7.94 -2.28 11.96
CA VAL A 112 -6.88 -3.24 11.57
C VAL A 112 -7.47 -4.48 10.90
N LYS A 113 -8.61 -4.98 11.39
CA LYS A 113 -9.25 -6.17 10.82
C LYS A 113 -9.71 -5.92 9.38
N ALA A 114 -10.41 -4.81 9.16
CA ALA A 114 -10.91 -4.44 7.83
C ALA A 114 -9.77 -4.22 6.81
N GLU A 115 -8.67 -3.59 7.22
CA GLU A 115 -7.48 -3.41 6.39
C GLU A 115 -6.83 -4.76 6.02
N LYS A 116 -6.70 -5.67 6.99
CA LYS A 116 -6.16 -7.02 6.76
C LYS A 116 -7.06 -7.81 5.81
N ASP A 117 -8.36 -7.76 6.01
CA ASP A 117 -9.34 -8.44 5.15
C ASP A 117 -9.30 -7.87 3.72
N PHE A 118 -9.19 -6.55 3.57
CA PHE A 118 -8.97 -5.91 2.27
C PHE A 118 -7.69 -6.42 1.60
N THR A 119 -6.57 -6.42 2.33
CA THR A 119 -5.26 -6.83 1.80
C THR A 119 -5.24 -8.30 1.38
N LYS A 120 -6.00 -9.16 2.08
CA LYS A 120 -6.04 -10.60 1.82
C LYS A 120 -7.00 -10.98 0.70
N HIS A 121 -8.13 -10.29 0.58
CA HIS A 121 -9.24 -10.74 -0.26
C HIS A 121 -9.63 -9.78 -1.39
N ARG A 122 -9.23 -8.51 -1.31
CA ARG A 122 -9.67 -7.44 -2.22
C ARG A 122 -8.50 -6.61 -2.75
N ASN A 123 -7.29 -7.14 -2.70
CA ASN A 123 -6.10 -6.39 -3.09
C ASN A 123 -6.09 -6.15 -4.60
N PRO A 124 -6.24 -4.91 -5.08
CA PRO A 124 -6.36 -4.62 -6.51
C PRO A 124 -5.09 -4.97 -7.29
N ILE A 125 -3.95 -5.03 -6.61
CA ILE A 125 -2.66 -5.40 -7.19
C ILE A 125 -2.65 -6.86 -7.68
N ASP A 126 -3.44 -7.76 -7.08
CA ASP A 126 -3.32 -9.19 -7.38
C ASP A 126 -3.72 -9.51 -8.82
N GLU A 127 -4.67 -8.76 -9.37
CA GLU A 127 -5.03 -8.89 -10.78
C GLU A 127 -3.94 -8.33 -11.71
N LEU A 128 -3.42 -7.13 -11.41
CA LEU A 128 -2.30 -6.56 -12.13
C LEU A 128 -1.09 -7.52 -12.14
N ARG A 129 -0.75 -8.11 -10.98
CA ARG A 129 0.28 -9.14 -10.83
C ARG A 129 0.06 -10.31 -11.77
N ARG A 130 -1.17 -10.81 -11.87
CA ARG A 130 -1.49 -11.94 -12.76
C ARG A 130 -1.23 -11.58 -14.22
N GLN A 131 -1.52 -10.34 -14.61
CA GLN A 131 -1.35 -9.87 -15.99
C GLN A 131 0.12 -9.65 -16.36
N ILE A 132 0.88 -8.92 -15.53
CA ILE A 132 2.28 -8.58 -15.84
C ILE A 132 3.26 -9.71 -15.52
N GLN A 133 2.85 -10.65 -14.66
CA GLN A 133 3.69 -11.70 -14.08
C GLN A 133 2.98 -13.07 -14.03
N PRO A 134 2.33 -13.54 -15.12
CA PRO A 134 1.44 -14.71 -15.13
C PRO A 134 2.16 -16.02 -14.75
N LYS A 135 3.44 -16.14 -15.11
CA LYS A 135 4.29 -17.30 -14.78
C LYS A 135 4.49 -17.51 -13.27
N TYR A 136 4.09 -16.56 -12.42
CA TYR A 136 4.13 -16.68 -10.96
C TYR A 136 2.80 -17.09 -10.33
N PHE A 137 1.79 -17.39 -11.13
CA PHE A 137 0.54 -17.97 -10.68
C PHE A 137 0.43 -19.37 -11.30
N LYS A 138 0.62 -20.41 -10.48
CA LYS A 138 0.36 -21.79 -10.96
C LYS A 138 -1.15 -21.94 -11.15
N LYS A 139 -1.58 -22.30 -12.37
CA LYS A 139 -2.95 -22.79 -12.59
C LYS A 139 -3.11 -24.12 -11.86
N GLY A 140 -3.85 -24.13 -10.76
CA GLY A 140 -4.43 -25.36 -10.21
C GLY A 140 -5.78 -25.65 -10.86
N LEU A 141 -6.26 -26.89 -10.78
CA LEU A 141 -7.49 -27.35 -11.43
C LEU A 141 -8.75 -26.57 -10.98
N PHE A 142 -8.70 -25.89 -9.83
CA PHE A 142 -9.83 -25.11 -9.30
C PHE A 142 -9.48 -23.74 -8.70
N TRP A 143 -8.18 -23.40 -8.53
CA TRP A 143 -7.73 -22.13 -7.94
C TRP A 143 -6.32 -21.77 -8.41
N SER A 144 -6.02 -20.48 -8.61
CA SER A 144 -4.65 -19.98 -8.81
C SER A 144 -4.03 -19.59 -7.45
N LYS A 145 -2.92 -20.21 -7.06
CA LYS A 145 -2.13 -19.78 -5.89
C LYS A 145 -0.87 -19.07 -6.37
N SER A 146 -0.63 -17.86 -5.88
CA SER A 146 0.64 -17.14 -6.11
C SER A 146 1.80 -17.99 -5.57
N VAL A 147 2.79 -18.25 -6.40
CA VAL A 147 4.07 -18.87 -6.00
C VAL A 147 5.18 -17.85 -5.85
N LEU A 148 4.83 -16.55 -5.78
CA LEU A 148 5.80 -15.51 -5.47
C LEU A 148 6.41 -15.82 -4.09
N PRO A 149 7.74 -16.00 -3.98
CA PRO A 149 8.37 -16.08 -2.66
C PRO A 149 8.07 -14.79 -1.91
N ASP A 150 7.82 -14.90 -0.60
CA ASP A 150 7.41 -13.80 0.29
C ASP A 150 8.50 -12.74 0.53
N LYS A 151 9.41 -12.58 -0.43
CA LYS A 151 10.51 -11.63 -0.38
C LYS A 151 10.60 -10.94 -1.73
N THR A 152 10.38 -9.63 -1.68
CA THR A 152 10.87 -8.65 -2.67
C THR A 152 9.94 -8.39 -3.86
N VAL A 153 8.96 -7.49 -3.69
CA VAL A 153 8.55 -6.38 -4.58
C VAL A 153 7.19 -5.86 -4.11
N TRP A 154 6.83 -4.66 -4.56
CA TRP A 154 5.55 -3.93 -4.45
C TRP A 154 5.59 -2.74 -3.51
N ARG A 155 5.38 -1.54 -4.07
CA ARG A 155 4.08 -0.86 -4.13
C ARG A 155 4.29 0.58 -4.64
N VAL A 156 3.36 1.12 -5.42
CA VAL A 156 3.41 2.50 -5.92
C VAL A 156 2.11 3.20 -5.58
N PHE A 157 2.18 4.33 -4.88
CA PHE A 157 1.00 5.01 -4.37
C PHE A 157 1.01 6.49 -4.70
N GLY A 158 -0.17 6.97 -5.09
CA GLY A 158 -0.46 8.38 -5.23
C GLY A 158 -1.78 8.65 -4.56
N VAL A 159 -1.78 9.53 -3.57
CA VAL A 159 -3.02 9.96 -2.94
C VAL A 159 -3.78 10.86 -3.92
N LYS A 160 -4.78 10.32 -4.65
CA LYS A 160 -5.74 11.16 -5.38
C LYS A 160 -6.82 11.65 -4.43
N ILE A 161 -6.73 12.91 -4.04
CA ILE A 161 -7.73 13.57 -3.18
C ILE A 161 -8.90 14.07 -4.04
N THR A 162 -10.04 13.39 -3.97
CA THR A 162 -11.31 13.94 -4.47
C THR A 162 -12.09 14.55 -3.31
N LYS A 163 -12.48 15.82 -3.42
CA LYS A 163 -13.37 16.49 -2.46
C LYS A 163 -14.69 15.70 -2.43
N LYS A 164 -15.08 15.17 -1.26
CA LYS A 164 -16.39 14.52 -1.11
C LYS A 164 -17.45 15.59 -1.39
N HIS A 165 -18.30 15.36 -2.40
CA HIS A 165 -19.56 16.09 -2.46
C HIS A 165 -20.36 15.63 -1.25
N THR A 166 -20.79 16.57 -0.41
CA THR A 166 -21.65 16.31 0.74
C THR A 166 -23.02 15.85 0.23
N GLY A 167 -23.13 14.56 -0.04
CA GLY A 167 -24.37 13.84 -0.33
C GLY A 167 -24.31 12.49 0.39
N GLY A 168 -25.33 12.22 1.20
CA GLY A 168 -25.38 11.13 2.18
C GLY A 168 -25.06 9.75 1.62
N GLY A 169 -24.42 8.94 2.47
CA GLY A 169 -24.05 7.57 2.17
C GLY A 169 -23.10 7.09 3.26
N GLY A 170 -23.69 6.56 4.34
CA GLY A 170 -22.96 6.02 5.48
C GLY A 170 -22.09 4.84 5.07
N PHE A 171 -20.96 4.69 5.74
CA PHE A 171 -20.35 3.39 5.94
C PHE A 171 -20.39 3.11 7.43
N ALA A 172 -21.19 2.13 7.77
CA ALA A 172 -21.32 1.56 9.10
C ALA A 172 -20.15 0.60 9.38
N VAL A 173 -19.66 0.71 10.61
CA VAL A 173 -18.80 -0.18 11.44
C VAL A 173 -17.49 -0.68 10.81
#